data_AF-A0A7Y6IA07-F1
#
_entry.id   AF-A0A7Y6IA07-F1
#
_cell.length_a   1.000
_cell.length_b   1.000
_cell.length_c   1.000
_cell.angle_alpha   90.00
_cell.angle_beta   90.00
_cell.angle_gamma   90.00
#
_symmetry.space_group_name_H-M   'P 1'
#
loop_
_entity.id
_entity.type
_entity.pdbx_description
1 polymer ?
#
loop_
_entity_poly.entity_id
_entity_poly.type
_entity_poly.pdbx_seq_one_letter_code
_entity_poly.pdbx_strand_id
1 'polypeptide(L)'
;MADVRSVHTLLQRYDQHLARLEELRALLHDRFGAARSLGDHERAAAVEAALERMDRGVYGVCRRCGALIAFEQLRRAPERQACDGCAVLSGRGAAA
;
A
#
# COMPACT_ATOMS: atom_id res chain seq x y z
N MET A 1 -34.05 -7.36 -8.01
CA MET A 1 -34.18 -7.44 -6.54
C MET A 1 -32.77 -7.49 -5.98
N ALA A 2 -32.30 -6.41 -5.36
CA ALA A 2 -30.93 -6.32 -4.87
C ALA A 2 -30.76 -7.25 -3.66
N ASP A 3 -29.79 -8.15 -3.76
CA ASP A 3 -29.38 -9.06 -2.69
C ASP A 3 -28.93 -8.21 -1.49
N VAL A 4 -29.74 -8.21 -0.43
CA VAL A 4 -29.34 -7.66 0.87
C VAL A 4 -28.26 -8.60 1.38
N ARG A 5 -26.99 -8.31 1.05
CA ARG A 5 -25.85 -8.98 1.68
C ARG A 5 -26.09 -8.96 3.18
N SER A 6 -26.19 -10.14 3.77
CA SER A 6 -26.31 -10.30 5.21
C SER A 6 -25.24 -9.43 5.89
N VAL A 7 -25.64 -8.73 6.95
CA VAL A 7 -24.74 -7.90 7.76
C VAL A 7 -23.48 -8.70 8.14
N HIS A 8 -23.63 -9.99 8.42
CA HIS A 8 -22.52 -10.92 8.64
C HIS A 8 -21.49 -10.92 7.51
N THR A 9 -21.93 -11.03 6.25
CA THR A 9 -21.04 -11.03 5.08
C THR A 9 -20.35 -9.67 4.89
N LEU A 10 -20.92 -8.56 5.36
CA LEU A 10 -20.26 -7.25 5.34
C LEU A 10 -19.15 -7.19 6.39
N LEU A 11 -19.46 -7.56 7.63
CA LEU A 11 -18.49 -7.62 8.73
C LEU A 11 -17.31 -8.53 8.39
N GLN A 12 -17.57 -9.73 7.88
CA GLN A 12 -16.50 -10.66 7.48
C GLN A 12 -15.56 -10.07 6.42
N ARG A 13 -16.07 -9.28 5.46
CA ARG A 13 -15.21 -8.63 4.45
C ARG A 13 -14.41 -7.48 5.04
N TYR A 14 -14.97 -6.78 6.02
CA TYR A 14 -14.26 -5.72 6.74
C TYR A 14 -13.14 -6.30 7.61
N ASP A 15 -13.38 -7.37 8.36
CA ASP A 15 -12.36 -8.05 9.15
C ASP A 15 -11.22 -8.57 8.28
N GLN A 16 -11.54 -9.18 7.13
CA GLN A 16 -10.53 -9.58 6.14
C GLN A 16 -9.73 -8.40 5.60
N HIS A 17 -10.36 -7.24 5.46
CA HIS A 17 -9.68 -6.03 5.01
C HIS A 17 -8.73 -5.49 6.10
N LEU A 18 -9.16 -5.46 7.36
CA LEU A 18 -8.33 -5.06 8.49
C LEU A 18 -7.10 -5.97 8.62
N ALA A 19 -7.29 -7.29 8.58
CA ALA A 19 -6.19 -8.25 8.66
C ALA A 19 -5.14 -8.02 7.55
N ARG A 20 -5.58 -7.68 6.33
CA ARG A 20 -4.67 -7.33 5.23
C ARG A 20 -3.90 -6.03 5.48
N LEU A 21 -4.53 -5.03 6.11
CA LEU A 21 -3.86 -3.79 6.46
C LEU A 21 -2.84 -4.00 7.58
N GLU A 22 -3.16 -4.83 8.57
CA GLU A 22 -2.25 -5.23 9.65
C GLU A 22 -1.02 -5.96 9.11
N GLU A 23 -1.22 -6.91 8.19
CA GLU A 23 -0.12 -7.60 7.47
C GLU A 23 0.81 -6.59 6.79
N LEU A 24 0.26 -5.65 6.02
CA LEU A 24 1.05 -4.65 5.30
C LEU A 24 1.77 -3.69 6.26
N ARG A 25 1.15 -3.33 7.39
CA ARG A 25 1.75 -2.45 8.40
C ARG A 25 2.93 -3.13 9.08
N ALA A 26 2.81 -4.40 9.42
CA ALA A 26 3.92 -5.18 9.99
C ALA A 26 5.12 -5.21 9.03
N LEU A 27 4.89 -5.52 7.75
CA LEU A 27 5.93 -5.53 6.72
C LEU A 27 6.63 -4.18 6.57
N LEU A 28 5.90 -3.06 6.67
CA LEU A 28 6.49 -1.72 6.63
C LEU A 28 7.35 -1.43 7.86
N HIS A 29 6.91 -1.80 9.07
CA HIS A 29 7.73 -1.61 10.27
C HIS A 29 9.04 -2.41 10.21
N ASP A 30 8.99 -3.67 9.77
CA ASP A 30 10.18 -4.51 9.59
C ASP A 30 11.15 -3.88 8.58
N ARG A 31 10.63 -3.41 7.44
CA ARG A 31 11.43 -2.73 6.40
C ARG A 31 12.04 -1.42 6.90
N PHE A 32 11.31 -0.66 7.73
CA PHE A 32 11.82 0.58 8.31
C PHE A 32 13.00 0.30 9.25
N GLY A 33 12.84 -0.68 10.14
CA GLY A 33 13.92 -1.11 11.04
C GLY A 33 15.17 -1.56 10.29
N ALA A 34 15.00 -2.37 9.24
CA ALA A 34 16.10 -2.81 8.39
C ALA A 34 16.78 -1.66 7.62
N ALA A 35 16.02 -0.73 7.05
CA ALA A 35 16.58 0.43 6.35
C ALA A 35 17.39 1.32 7.31
N ARG A 36 16.88 1.54 8.53
CA ARG A 36 17.55 2.33 9.57
C ARG A 36 18.83 1.67 10.05
N SER A 37 18.86 0.35 10.25
CA SER A 37 20.07 -0.37 10.69
C SER A 37 21.18 -0.37 9.63
N LEU A 38 20.81 -0.33 8.36
CA LEU A 38 21.72 -0.24 7.22
C LEU A 38 22.14 1.21 6.88
N GLY A 39 21.57 2.23 7.54
CA GLY A 39 21.84 3.63 7.21
C GLY A 39 21.23 4.09 5.89
N ASP A 40 20.28 3.36 5.33
CA ASP A 40 19.59 3.69 4.09
C ASP A 40 18.45 4.69 4.36
N HIS A 41 18.82 5.97 4.45
CA HIS A 41 17.90 7.05 4.75
C HIS A 41 16.81 7.24 3.69
N GLU A 42 17.13 7.02 2.41
CA GLU A 42 16.17 7.14 1.32
C GLU A 42 15.08 6.07 1.44
N ARG A 43 15.50 4.83 1.68
CA ARG A 43 14.56 3.72 1.89
C ARG A 43 13.75 3.90 3.16
N ALA A 44 14.37 4.34 4.25
CA ALA A 44 13.66 4.63 5.50
C ALA A 44 12.59 5.71 5.29
N ALA A 45 12.90 6.79 4.58
CA ALA A 45 11.94 7.85 4.27
C ALA A 45 10.80 7.36 3.36
N ALA A 46 11.08 6.49 2.38
CA ALA A 46 10.04 5.91 1.54
C ALA A 46 9.06 5.03 2.33
N VAL A 47 9.57 4.25 3.28
CA VAL A 47 8.77 3.39 4.16
C VAL A 47 7.97 4.22 5.18
N GLU A 48 8.59 5.23 5.78
CA GLU A 48 7.93 6.17 6.70
C GLU A 48 6.77 6.90 6.00
N ALA A 49 6.98 7.41 4.79
CA ALA A 49 5.92 8.01 3.98
C ALA A 49 4.77 7.04 3.64
N ALA A 50 5.02 5.73 3.64
CA ALA A 50 3.98 4.73 3.47
C ALA A 50 3.19 4.48 4.76
N LEU A 51 3.87 4.43 5.91
CA LEU A 51 3.23 4.37 7.24
C LEU A 51 2.36 5.61 7.50
N GLU A 52 2.85 6.81 7.19
CA GLU A 52 2.05 8.04 7.32
C GLU A 52 0.76 7.99 6.50
N ARG A 53 0.81 7.40 5.29
CA ARG A 53 -0.39 7.22 4.47
C ARG A 53 -1.38 6.25 5.10
N MET A 54 -0.90 5.23 5.81
CA MET A 54 -1.78 4.31 6.55
C MET A 54 -2.46 5.04 7.68
N ASP A 55 -1.72 5.82 8.46
CA ASP A 55 -2.25 6.58 9.58
C ASP A 55 -3.27 7.64 9.13
N ARG A 56 -3.08 8.22 7.94
CA ARG A 56 -4.05 9.14 7.31
C ARG A 56 -5.23 8.45 6.63
N GLY A 57 -5.24 7.11 6.54
CA GLY A 57 -6.30 6.35 5.87
C GLY A 57 -6.31 6.46 4.33
N VAL A 58 -5.22 6.94 3.71
CA VAL A 58 -5.09 7.10 2.25
C VAL A 58 -4.14 6.07 1.61
N TYR A 59 -3.71 5.09 2.39
CA TYR A 59 -2.84 4.03 1.91
C TYR A 59 -3.55 3.12 0.88
N GLY A 60 -2.77 2.62 -0.07
CA GLY A 60 -3.30 1.80 -1.17
C GLY A 60 -3.95 2.60 -2.30
N VAL A 61 -3.90 3.93 -2.29
CA VAL A 61 -4.33 4.78 -3.41
C VAL A 61 -3.14 5.20 -4.26
N CYS A 62 -3.23 5.07 -5.58
CA CYS A 62 -2.21 5.54 -6.50
C CYS A 62 -2.16 7.08 -6.51
N ARG A 63 -0.99 7.67 -6.22
CA ARG A 63 -0.80 9.13 -6.20
C ARG A 63 -0.90 9.81 -7.57
N ARG A 64 -0.94 9.03 -8.67
CA ARG A 64 -0.97 9.56 -10.04
C ARG A 64 -2.36 9.55 -10.65
N CYS A 65 -3.07 8.42 -10.56
CA CYS A 65 -4.40 8.28 -11.15
C CYS A 65 -5.53 8.20 -10.11
N GLY A 66 -5.23 8.15 -8.82
CA GLY A 66 -6.23 8.01 -7.75
C GLY A 66 -6.88 6.62 -7.64
N ALA A 67 -6.50 5.67 -8.48
CA ALA A 67 -7.06 4.32 -8.43
C ALA A 67 -6.55 3.52 -7.22
N LEU A 68 -7.37 2.57 -6.74
CA LEU A 68 -6.93 1.60 -5.76
C LEU A 68 -5.84 0.70 -6.34
N ILE A 69 -4.77 0.55 -5.56
CA ILE A 69 -3.70 -0.37 -5.83
C ILE A 69 -4.14 -1.77 -5.41
N ALA A 70 -3.94 -2.76 -6.28
CA ALA A 70 -4.22 -4.15 -5.95
C ALA A 70 -3.37 -4.62 -4.76
N PHE A 71 -4.00 -5.36 -3.83
CA PHE A 71 -3.35 -5.88 -2.63
C PHE A 71 -2.06 -6.65 -2.94
N GLU A 72 -2.06 -7.50 -3.97
CA GLU A 72 -0.88 -8.27 -4.37
C GLU A 72 0.31 -7.38 -4.77
N GLN A 73 0.06 -6.19 -5.31
CA GLN A 73 1.11 -5.22 -5.63
C GLN A 73 1.67 -4.60 -4.35
N LEU A 74 0.81 -4.25 -3.39
CA LEU A 74 1.24 -3.73 -2.08
C LEU A 74 1.99 -4.80 -1.29
N ARG A 75 1.56 -6.05 -1.33
CA ARG A 75 2.23 -7.14 -0.62
C ARG A 75 3.66 -7.37 -1.15
N ARG A 76 3.89 -7.21 -2.46
CA ARG A 76 5.23 -7.27 -3.06
C ARG A 76 6.08 -6.04 -2.67
N ALA A 77 5.49 -4.85 -2.74
CA ALA A 77 6.17 -3.59 -2.43
C ALA A 77 5.24 -2.63 -1.64
N PRO A 78 5.21 -2.71 -0.30
CA PRO A 78 4.28 -1.93 0.52
C PRO A 78 4.53 -0.41 0.44
N GLU A 79 5.78 0.00 0.28
CA GLU A 79 6.15 1.42 0.19
C GLU A 79 5.74 2.10 -1.13
N ARG A 80 5.25 1.34 -2.12
CA ARG A 80 4.91 1.88 -3.44
C ARG A 80 3.86 2.99 -3.39
N GLN A 81 3.96 3.90 -4.34
CA GLN A 81 3.10 5.09 -4.43
C GLN A 81 2.25 5.16 -5.71
N ALA A 82 2.54 4.31 -6.69
CA ALA A 82 1.85 4.25 -7.97
C ALA A 82 1.43 2.83 -8.30
N CYS A 83 0.31 2.66 -9.03
CA CYS A 83 -0.08 1.36 -9.59
C CYS A 83 0.84 0.96 -10.75
N ASP A 84 0.83 -0.33 -11.12
CA ASP A 84 1.70 -0.83 -12.21
C ASP A 84 1.46 -0.08 -13.52
N GLY A 85 0.19 0.21 -13.84
CA GLY A 85 -0.15 0.98 -15.04
C GLY A 85 0.50 2.36 -15.07
N CYS A 86 0.51 3.08 -13.93
CA CYS A 86 1.23 4.35 -13.84
C CYS A 86 2.75 4.14 -13.87
N ALA A 87 3.29 3.18 -13.11
CA ALA A 87 4.73 2.93 -13.06
C ALA A 87 5.33 2.67 -14.45
N VAL A 88 4.64 1.88 -15.30
CA VAL A 88 5.04 1.62 -16.69
C VAL A 88 5.08 2.90 -17.53
N LEU A 89 4.13 3.83 -17.32
CA LEU A 89 4.10 5.11 -18.03
C LEU A 89 5.22 6.07 -17.60
N SER A 90 5.70 5.99 -16.35
CA SER A 90 6.83 6.80 -15.87
C SER A 90 8.19 6.28 -16.34
N GLY A 91 8.35 4.97 -16.46
CA GLY A 91 9.62 4.37 -16.90
C GLY A 91 10.04 4.74 -18.33
N ARG A 92 9.12 5.23 -19.17
CA ARG A 92 9.41 5.74 -20.52
C ARG A 92 9.94 7.17 -20.56
N GLY A 93 9.92 7.91 -19.44
CA GLY A 93 10.34 9.31 -19.37
C GLY A 93 11.72 9.55 -18.73
N ALA A 94 12.39 8.52 -18.22
CA ALA A 94 13.70 8.62 -17.55
C ALA A 94 14.89 8.20 -18.45
N ALA A 95 14.66 8.00 -19.74
CA ALA A 95 15.67 7.60 -20.73
C ALA A 95 15.63 8.49 -21.99
N ALA A 96 15.61 9.81 -21.79
CA ALA A 96 15.78 10.80 -22.86
C ALA A 96 16.77 11.89 -22.41
#